data_AF-A0AAD5Y8R7-F1
#
_entry.id   AF-A0AAD5Y8R7-F1
#
_cell.length_a   1.000
_cell.length_b   1.000
_cell.length_c   1.000
_cell.angle_alpha   90.00
_cell.angle_beta   90.00
_cell.angle_gamma   90.00
#
_symmetry.space_group_name_H-M   'P 1'
#
loop_
_entity.id
_entity.type
_entity.pdbx_description
1 polymer ?
#
loop_
_entity_poly.entity_id
_entity_poly.type
_entity_poly.pdbx_seq_one_letter_code
_entity_poly.pdbx_strand_id
1 'polypeptide(L)'
;MFKIPFIDPHETLCHSYNVVRTTIEISQNTPLPSHLDIPILQDAHMPTHVLAVIDTPIPSEPLQSPPIIFPILAPINAELFATRFHKDITSNSSHLAAPGSTMPIPFWNEETQQMVVTLPVIRLCVPHPPSMPLLLLFGLGLHRQYELPPSSPQTSPTGSSASSLRSNSPNRRRSSNARNPQGISTNLLVTYLLPLPVIEEYPAASAMAQTMEEVCEGQELERRIRFNHGLWRNVLSLAPKHIEIIDTVRMAWNITSEARRIRERLKDVGFLS
;
A
#
# COMPACT_ATOMS: atom_id res chain seq x y z
N MET A 1 -12.44 0.65 -18.91
CA MET A 1 -12.24 1.68 -17.85
C MET A 1 -11.64 0.98 -16.65
N PHE A 2 -10.34 1.15 -16.40
CA PHE A 2 -9.72 0.61 -15.19
C PHE A 2 -10.21 1.42 -13.99
N LYS A 3 -10.88 0.77 -13.05
CA LYS A 3 -11.28 1.41 -11.79
C LYS A 3 -10.09 1.38 -10.85
N ILE A 4 -9.67 2.55 -10.38
CA ILE A 4 -8.80 2.62 -9.20
C ILE A 4 -9.58 1.95 -8.07
N PRO A 5 -9.06 0.88 -7.46
CA PRO A 5 -9.82 0.05 -6.51
C PRO A 5 -10.18 0.80 -5.23
N PHE A 6 -9.39 1.82 -4.86
CA PHE A 6 -9.64 2.69 -3.72
C PHE A 6 -9.06 4.10 -3.90
N ILE A 7 -9.74 5.12 -3.37
CA ILE A 7 -9.32 6.52 -3.54
C ILE A 7 -8.22 6.89 -2.52
N ASP A 8 -8.37 6.44 -1.26
CA ASP A 8 -7.43 6.71 -0.18
C ASP A 8 -6.82 5.39 0.37
N PRO A 9 -5.52 5.14 0.15
CA PRO A 9 -4.84 3.96 0.70
C PRO A 9 -4.86 3.88 2.23
N HIS A 10 -4.91 5.01 2.95
CA HIS A 10 -4.98 5.05 4.41
C HIS A 10 -6.35 4.58 4.90
N GLU A 11 -7.41 5.14 4.32
CA GLU A 11 -8.77 4.70 4.63
C GLU A 11 -8.98 3.21 4.32
N THR A 12 -8.44 2.74 3.20
CA THR A 12 -8.50 1.33 2.80
C THR A 12 -7.76 0.42 3.79
N LEU A 13 -6.59 0.85 4.25
CA LEU A 13 -5.83 0.14 5.26
C LEU A 13 -6.62 0.03 6.58
N CYS A 14 -7.25 1.11 7.02
CA CYS A 14 -8.10 1.14 8.21
C CYS A 14 -9.30 0.19 8.08
N HIS A 15 -10.02 0.23 6.95
CA HIS A 15 -11.13 -0.68 6.68
C HIS A 15 -10.72 -2.16 6.64
N SER A 16 -9.53 -2.46 6.10
CA SER A 16 -9.01 -3.85 6.05
C SER A 16 -8.79 -4.46 7.45
N TYR A 17 -8.66 -3.60 8.47
CA TYR A 17 -8.53 -3.95 9.87
C TYR A 17 -9.80 -3.63 10.68
N ASN A 18 -10.92 -3.32 10.03
CA ASN A 18 -12.20 -2.95 10.65
C ASN A 18 -12.08 -1.87 11.73
N VAL A 19 -11.27 -0.86 11.48
CA VAL A 19 -11.11 0.30 12.37
C VAL A 19 -11.42 1.60 11.64
N VAL A 20 -11.89 2.60 12.39
CA VAL A 20 -12.08 3.96 11.90
C VAL A 20 -10.72 4.64 11.76
N ARG A 21 -10.58 5.51 10.75
CA ARG A 21 -9.41 6.38 10.61
C ARG A 21 -9.38 7.39 11.74
N THR A 22 -8.40 7.28 12.63
CA THR A 22 -8.18 8.21 13.74
C THR A 22 -7.05 9.19 13.44
N THR A 23 -7.14 10.39 13.99
CA THR A 23 -6.09 11.42 13.96
C THR A 23 -5.77 11.86 15.37
N ILE A 24 -4.49 12.13 15.64
CA ILE A 24 -4.04 12.72 16.90
C ILE A 24 -3.11 13.90 16.61
N GLU A 25 -3.15 14.89 17.49
CA GLU A 25 -2.25 16.03 17.47
C GLU A 25 -1.15 15.82 18.49
N ILE A 26 0.10 15.93 18.07
CA ILE A 26 1.24 15.79 18.97
C ILE A 26 2.15 16.98 18.76
N SER A 27 2.63 17.56 19.86
CA SER A 27 3.75 18.50 19.81
C SER A 27 5.06 17.74 19.60
N GLN A 28 5.99 18.25 18.79
CA GLN A 28 7.23 17.55 18.45
C GLN A 28 8.05 17.04 19.67
N ASN A 29 7.91 17.71 20.82
CA ASN A 29 8.61 17.37 22.07
C ASN A 29 7.79 16.48 23.02
N THR A 30 6.52 16.25 22.75
CA THR A 30 5.66 15.41 23.57
C THR A 30 5.87 13.95 23.16
N PRO A 31 6.13 13.03 24.11
CA PRO A 31 6.20 11.62 23.78
C PRO A 31 4.87 11.13 23.22
N LEU A 32 4.95 10.18 22.28
CA LEU A 32 3.75 9.51 21.77
C LEU A 32 3.03 8.78 22.91
N PRO A 33 1.68 8.74 22.91
CA PRO A 33 0.96 7.89 23.83
C PRO A 33 1.37 6.43 23.62
N SER A 34 1.53 5.66 24.69
CA SER A 34 1.94 4.25 24.60
C SER A 34 0.83 3.37 24.03
N HIS A 35 -0.42 3.76 24.24
CA HIS A 35 -1.62 3.09 23.76
C HIS A 35 -2.60 4.11 23.18
N LEU A 36 -3.42 3.66 22.25
CA LEU A 36 -4.46 4.47 21.64
C LEU A 36 -5.74 3.65 21.51
N ASP A 37 -6.85 4.26 21.92
CA ASP A 37 -8.19 3.71 21.68
C ASP A 37 -8.61 4.05 20.26
N ILE A 38 -8.91 3.01 19.48
CA ILE A 38 -9.37 3.16 18.10
C ILE A 38 -10.80 2.62 17.98
N PRO A 39 -11.76 3.41 17.46
CA PRO A 39 -13.10 2.93 17.19
C PRO A 39 -13.10 1.82 16.16
N ILE A 40 -13.86 0.76 16.41
CA ILE A 40 -14.01 -0.38 15.50
C ILE A 40 -15.25 -0.21 14.61
N LEU A 41 -15.16 -0.70 13.39
CA LEU A 41 -16.28 -0.77 12.45
C LEU A 41 -17.08 -2.05 12.65
N GLN A 42 -16.38 -3.18 12.83
CA GLN A 42 -16.94 -4.52 12.98
C GLN A 42 -15.98 -5.37 13.81
N ASP A 43 -16.49 -6.34 14.57
CA ASP A 43 -15.67 -7.28 15.34
C ASP A 43 -15.10 -8.40 14.46
N ALA A 44 -14.17 -8.03 13.58
CA ALA A 44 -13.45 -8.95 12.70
C ALA A 44 -12.06 -8.40 12.35
N HIS A 45 -11.07 -9.26 12.08
CA HIS A 45 -9.73 -8.85 11.59
C HIS A 45 -9.07 -7.70 12.37
N MET A 46 -9.12 -7.73 13.70
CA MET A 46 -8.57 -6.65 14.52
C MET A 46 -7.07 -6.43 14.29
N PRO A 47 -6.58 -5.18 14.23
CA PRO A 47 -5.16 -4.92 14.26
C PRO A 47 -4.62 -5.25 15.65
N THR A 48 -3.31 -5.43 15.74
CA THR A 48 -2.63 -5.70 17.04
C THR A 48 -1.90 -4.46 17.56
N HIS A 49 -1.51 -3.56 16.66
CA HIS A 49 -0.70 -2.38 16.93
C HIS A 49 -1.09 -1.25 15.98
N VAL A 50 -0.69 -0.03 16.34
CA VAL A 50 -0.82 1.15 15.49
C VAL A 50 0.56 1.74 15.25
N LEU A 51 0.91 1.96 13.99
CA LEU A 51 2.11 2.69 13.65
C LEU A 51 1.80 4.19 13.64
N ALA A 52 2.48 4.94 14.51
CA ALA A 52 2.53 6.40 14.42
C ALA A 52 3.64 6.77 13.42
N VAL A 53 3.25 6.91 12.15
CA VAL A 53 4.17 7.19 11.04
C VAL A 53 4.46 8.69 11.01
N ILE A 54 5.71 9.05 11.23
CA ILE A 54 6.19 10.43 11.30
C ILE A 54 7.31 10.62 10.27
N ASP A 55 7.44 11.83 9.75
CA ASP A 55 8.55 12.17 8.87
C ASP A 55 9.89 12.07 9.61
N THR A 56 10.93 11.65 8.89
CA THR A 56 12.29 11.64 9.44
C THR A 56 12.74 13.09 9.50
N PRO A 57 12.97 13.65 10.70
CA PRO A 57 13.30 15.07 10.81
C PRO A 57 14.57 15.35 10.02
N ILE A 58 14.49 16.28 9.07
CA ILE A 58 15.67 16.87 8.45
C ILE A 58 16.27 17.78 9.53
N PRO A 59 17.54 17.59 9.93
CA PRO A 59 18.20 18.48 10.90
C PRO A 59 18.15 19.90 10.35
N SER A 60 17.22 20.69 10.87
CA SER A 60 16.97 22.07 10.46
C SER A 60 17.12 22.95 11.69
N GLU A 61 17.49 24.21 11.49
CA GLU A 61 17.78 25.17 12.57
C GLU A 61 16.72 25.20 13.68
N PRO A 62 17.12 25.51 14.93
CA PRO A 62 16.22 25.54 16.07
C PRO A 62 15.08 26.54 15.83
N LEU A 63 13.87 26.03 15.57
CA LEU A 63 12.65 26.82 15.49
C LEU A 63 12.27 27.34 16.88
N GLN A 64 11.78 28.58 16.95
CA GLN A 64 11.38 29.26 18.19
C GLN A 64 10.14 28.66 18.87
N SER A 65 9.40 27.78 18.19
CA SER A 65 8.29 27.01 18.77
C SER A 65 8.27 25.59 18.17
N PRO A 66 7.97 24.55 18.96
CA PRO A 66 7.90 23.19 18.45
C PRO A 66 6.68 23.07 17.52
N PRO A 67 6.86 22.68 16.25
CA PRO A 67 5.75 22.44 15.33
C PRO A 67 4.82 21.35 15.86
N ILE A 68 3.52 21.56 15.64
CA ILE A 68 2.49 20.52 15.83
C ILE A 68 2.62 19.55 14.65
N ILE A 69 2.66 18.25 14.96
CA ILE A 69 2.74 17.18 13.97
C ILE A 69 1.46 16.33 13.99
N PHE A 70 1.07 15.87 12.80
CA PHE A 70 -0.08 15.00 12.59
C PHE A 70 0.44 13.67 12.01
N PRO A 71 0.80 12.68 12.85
CA PRO A 71 1.27 11.40 12.34
C PRO A 71 0.17 10.70 11.56
N ILE A 72 0.57 9.90 10.58
CA ILE A 72 -0.35 8.93 9.97
C ILE A 72 -0.44 7.74 10.92
N LEU A 73 -1.63 7.48 11.44
CA LEU A 73 -1.91 6.34 12.31
C LEU A 73 -2.31 5.13 11.45
N ALA A 74 -1.38 4.21 11.23
CA ALA A 74 -1.58 3.06 10.36
C ALA A 74 -1.77 1.77 11.19
N PRO A 75 -2.96 1.16 11.20
CA PRO A 75 -3.19 -0.10 11.90
C PRO A 75 -2.41 -1.23 11.24
N ILE A 76 -1.85 -2.14 12.04
CA ILE A 76 -1.13 -3.32 11.56
C ILE A 76 -1.40 -4.56 12.42
N ASN A 77 -1.25 -5.72 11.79
CA ASN A 77 -0.92 -6.96 12.51
C ASN A 77 0.62 -7.08 12.57
N ALA A 78 1.19 -7.03 13.77
CA ALA A 78 2.64 -6.98 13.98
C ALA A 78 3.34 -8.27 13.56
N GLU A 79 2.72 -9.43 13.77
CA GLU A 79 3.25 -10.72 13.31
C GLU A 79 3.26 -10.79 11.78
N LEU A 80 2.15 -10.39 11.14
CA LEU A 80 2.09 -10.28 9.68
C LEU A 80 3.12 -9.29 9.15
N PHE A 81 3.36 -8.19 9.85
CA PHE A 81 4.41 -7.23 9.47
C PHE A 81 5.80 -7.88 9.55
N ALA A 82 6.16 -8.51 10.66
CA ALA A 82 7.46 -9.17 10.85
C ALA A 82 7.71 -10.30 9.82
N THR A 83 6.64 -11.01 9.43
CA THR A 83 6.74 -12.04 8.39
C THR A 83 6.91 -11.46 6.99
N ARG A 84 6.43 -10.24 6.71
CA ARG A 84 6.43 -9.61 5.37
C ARG A 84 7.50 -8.55 5.13
N PHE A 85 8.12 -8.02 6.18
CA PHE A 85 9.18 -7.02 6.10
C PHE A 85 10.46 -7.53 6.78
N HIS A 86 11.64 -7.14 6.29
CA HIS A 86 12.90 -7.52 6.92
C HIS A 86 13.22 -6.71 8.16
N LYS A 87 12.76 -5.45 8.22
CA LYS A 87 12.98 -4.58 9.38
C LYS A 87 11.97 -4.93 10.47
N ASP A 88 12.46 -5.46 11.59
CA ASP A 88 11.63 -5.68 12.76
C ASP A 88 11.39 -4.37 13.51
N ILE A 89 10.25 -3.72 13.22
CA ILE A 89 9.82 -2.51 13.93
C ILE A 89 9.26 -2.81 15.32
N THR A 90 8.90 -4.07 15.59
CA THR A 90 8.29 -4.49 16.86
C THR A 90 9.33 -4.55 17.97
N SER A 91 10.59 -4.79 17.63
CA SER A 91 11.74 -4.69 18.53
C SER A 91 11.88 -3.33 19.24
N ASN A 92 11.32 -2.25 18.67
CA ASN A 92 11.31 -0.93 19.28
C ASN A 92 10.16 -0.73 20.29
N SER A 93 9.20 -1.66 20.34
CA SER A 93 8.13 -1.64 21.32
C SER A 93 8.62 -2.28 22.61
N SER A 94 8.62 -1.51 23.70
CA SER A 94 8.80 -2.07 25.05
C SER A 94 7.63 -2.97 25.47
N HIS A 95 6.51 -2.88 24.75
CA HIS A 95 5.27 -3.62 24.97
C HIS A 95 5.03 -4.61 23.85
N LEU A 96 6.01 -5.46 23.55
CA LEU A 96 5.75 -6.64 22.74
C LEU A 96 4.65 -7.44 23.43
N ALA A 97 3.51 -7.58 22.77
CA ALA A 97 2.50 -8.52 23.15
C ALA A 97 3.19 -9.88 23.33
N ALA A 98 3.06 -10.49 24.52
CA ALA A 98 3.73 -11.75 24.81
C ALA A 98 3.45 -12.75 23.67
N PRO A 99 4.41 -13.59 23.24
CA PRO A 99 4.15 -14.60 22.22
C PRO A 99 2.89 -15.40 22.58
N GLY A 100 1.90 -15.41 21.68
CA GLY A 100 0.58 -15.99 21.94
C GLY A 100 -0.46 -15.04 22.55
N SER A 101 -0.19 -13.74 22.61
CA SER A 101 -1.16 -12.72 23.03
C SER A 101 -2.43 -12.86 22.22
N THR A 102 -3.55 -12.96 22.93
CA THR A 102 -4.88 -12.94 22.33
C THR A 102 -5.06 -11.67 21.52
N MET A 103 -5.79 -11.75 20.41
CA MET A 103 -6.24 -10.58 19.66
C MET A 103 -6.86 -9.57 20.63
N PRO A 104 -6.66 -8.26 20.42
CA PRO A 104 -7.19 -7.28 21.34
C PRO A 104 -8.72 -7.35 21.32
N ILE A 105 -9.30 -7.29 22.51
CA ILE A 105 -10.73 -7.52 22.72
C ILE A 105 -11.44 -6.17 22.65
N PRO A 106 -12.38 -5.97 21.72
CA PRO A 106 -13.18 -4.75 21.68
C PRO A 106 -13.99 -4.58 22.96
N PHE A 107 -14.13 -3.34 23.43
CA PHE A 107 -14.98 -2.99 24.56
C PHE A 107 -15.80 -1.73 24.26
N TRP A 108 -16.89 -1.56 24.98
CA TRP A 108 -17.73 -0.36 24.89
C TRP A 108 -17.09 0.78 25.69
N ASN A 109 -16.80 1.90 25.04
CA ASN A 109 -16.33 3.12 25.71
C ASN A 109 -17.53 4.03 26.02
N GLU A 110 -17.78 4.28 27.30
CA GLU A 110 -18.92 5.09 27.77
C GLU A 110 -18.79 6.57 27.42
N GLU A 111 -17.57 7.11 27.32
CA GLU A 111 -17.35 8.53 27.00
C GLU A 111 -17.66 8.83 25.54
N THR A 112 -17.23 7.94 24.64
CA THR A 112 -17.42 8.11 23.19
C THR A 112 -18.70 7.45 22.67
N GLN A 113 -19.36 6.61 23.48
CA GLN A 113 -20.52 5.79 23.10
C GLN A 113 -20.24 4.96 21.84
N GLN A 114 -19.06 4.35 21.78
CA GLN A 114 -18.60 3.55 20.65
C GLN A 114 -17.88 2.28 21.12
N MET A 115 -17.92 1.24 20.29
CA MET A 115 -17.03 0.10 20.44
C MET A 115 -15.61 0.51 20.03
N VAL A 116 -14.64 0.31 20.91
CA VAL A 116 -13.24 0.66 20.70
C VAL A 116 -12.32 -0.52 21.01
N VAL A 117 -11.09 -0.43 20.51
CA VAL A 117 -10.01 -1.34 20.86
C VAL A 117 -8.78 -0.53 21.27
N THR A 118 -8.19 -0.86 22.42
CA THR A 118 -6.95 -0.24 22.89
C THR A 118 -5.76 -0.94 22.26
N LEU A 119 -4.93 -0.20 21.53
CA LEU A 119 -3.80 -0.75 20.78
C LEU A 119 -2.49 -0.08 21.19
N PRO A 120 -1.40 -0.85 21.38
CA PRO A 120 -0.07 -0.29 21.56
C PRO A 120 0.36 0.51 20.32
N VAL A 121 1.01 1.65 20.56
CA VAL A 121 1.50 2.57 19.51
C VAL A 121 2.99 2.40 19.32
N ILE A 122 3.42 2.12 18.09
CA ILE A 122 4.83 2.04 17.71
C ILE A 122 5.19 3.28 16.90
N ARG A 123 6.22 4.01 17.35
CA ARG A 123 6.79 5.12 16.58
C ARG A 123 7.52 4.59 15.36
N LEU A 124 7.20 5.13 14.18
CA LEU A 124 7.90 4.80 12.95
C LEU A 124 8.31 6.07 12.19
N CYS A 125 9.60 6.39 12.22
CA CYS A 125 10.16 7.47 11.39
C CYS A 125 10.49 6.95 10.00
N VAL A 126 9.95 7.61 8.96
CA VAL A 126 10.15 7.23 7.56
C VAL A 126 10.50 8.43 6.69
N PRO A 127 11.20 8.25 5.56
CA PRO A 127 11.52 9.33 4.63
C PRO A 127 10.33 10.00 3.94
N HIS A 128 9.17 9.33 3.87
CA HIS A 128 7.99 9.86 3.19
C HIS A 128 6.69 9.27 3.78
N PRO A 129 6.14 9.87 4.84
CA PRO A 129 4.91 9.35 5.49
C PRO A 129 3.73 9.11 4.53
N PRO A 130 3.40 9.99 3.56
CA PRO A 130 2.19 9.82 2.75
C PRO A 130 2.15 8.54 1.89
N SER A 131 3.30 7.92 1.59
CA SER A 131 3.34 6.67 0.81
C SER A 131 3.31 5.41 1.68
N MET A 132 3.37 5.55 3.01
CA MET A 132 3.38 4.40 3.93
C MET A 132 2.09 3.57 3.90
N PRO A 133 0.88 4.16 3.90
CA PRO A 133 -0.34 3.34 3.83
C PRO A 133 -0.40 2.46 2.59
N LEU A 134 0.01 2.98 1.42
CA LEU A 134 0.10 2.21 0.19
C LEU A 134 1.11 1.06 0.32
N LEU A 135 2.31 1.34 0.85
CA LEU A 135 3.34 0.31 1.06
C LEU A 135 2.85 -0.79 2.02
N LEU A 136 2.16 -0.43 3.10
CA LEU A 136 1.62 -1.40 4.07
C LEU A 136 0.52 -2.25 3.43
N LEU A 137 -0.43 -1.63 2.72
CA LEU A 137 -1.54 -2.35 2.09
C LEU A 137 -1.04 -3.41 1.10
N PHE A 138 -0.03 -3.09 0.30
CA PHE A 138 0.57 -4.04 -0.64
C PHE A 138 1.53 -5.02 0.04
N GLY A 139 2.42 -4.54 0.91
CA GLY A 139 3.41 -5.36 1.61
C GLY A 139 2.80 -6.41 2.53
N LEU A 140 1.69 -6.08 3.19
CA LEU A 140 0.94 -7.02 4.04
C LEU A 140 -0.03 -7.91 3.26
N GLY A 141 -0.26 -7.62 1.97
CA GLY A 141 -1.15 -8.40 1.10
C GLY A 141 -2.65 -8.14 1.31
N LEU A 142 -3.01 -7.01 1.90
CA LEU A 142 -4.40 -6.65 2.26
C LEU A 142 -5.23 -6.21 1.06
N HIS A 143 -4.59 -5.72 0.00
CA HIS A 143 -5.24 -5.31 -1.25
C HIS A 143 -6.12 -6.39 -1.90
N ARG A 144 -5.89 -7.68 -1.60
CA ARG A 144 -6.64 -8.81 -2.18
C ARG A 144 -8.12 -8.82 -1.80
N GLN A 145 -8.50 -8.19 -0.69
CA GLN A 145 -9.89 -8.07 -0.28
C GLN A 145 -10.70 -7.17 -1.23
N TYR A 146 -10.02 -6.34 -2.02
CA TYR A 146 -10.63 -5.39 -2.96
C TYR A 146 -10.51 -5.86 -4.41
N GLU A 147 -9.96 -7.04 -4.65
CA GLU A 147 -9.99 -7.64 -5.97
C GLU A 147 -11.43 -8.04 -6.27
N LEU A 148 -12.02 -7.44 -7.31
CA LEU A 148 -13.38 -7.74 -7.72
C LEU A 148 -13.49 -9.26 -7.93
N PRO A 149 -14.52 -9.93 -7.38
CA PRO A 149 -14.75 -11.33 -7.68
C PRO A 149 -14.79 -11.49 -9.21
N PRO A 150 -14.18 -12.54 -9.78
CA PRO A 150 -14.20 -12.74 -11.22
C PRO A 150 -15.65 -12.69 -11.65
N SER A 151 -15.96 -11.77 -12.58
CA SER A 151 -17.29 -11.61 -13.16
C SER A 151 -17.80 -13.00 -13.48
N SER A 152 -18.86 -13.43 -12.81
CA SER A 152 -19.37 -14.79 -12.92
C SER A 152 -19.46 -15.16 -14.40
N PRO A 153 -18.99 -16.34 -14.83
CA PRO A 153 -19.06 -16.71 -16.23
C PRO A 153 -20.52 -16.58 -16.66
N GLN A 154 -20.80 -15.69 -17.61
CA GLN A 154 -22.11 -15.55 -18.21
C GLN A 154 -22.44 -16.91 -18.84
N THR A 155 -23.22 -17.71 -18.11
CA THR A 155 -23.87 -18.90 -18.65
C THR A 155 -24.85 -18.40 -19.69
N SER A 156 -24.40 -18.40 -20.94
CA SER A 156 -25.28 -18.26 -22.10
C SER A 156 -26.27 -19.43 -22.05
N PRO A 157 -27.58 -19.19 -22.17
CA PRO A 157 -28.55 -20.27 -22.24
C PRO A 157 -28.52 -20.86 -23.64
N THR A 158 -27.61 -21.81 -23.89
CA THR A 158 -27.69 -22.64 -25.09
C THR A 158 -28.67 -23.77 -24.82
N GLY A 159 -29.89 -23.59 -25.31
CA GLY A 159 -30.88 -24.65 -25.36
C GLY A 159 -30.48 -25.76 -26.35
N SER A 160 -31.11 -26.91 -26.13
CA SER A 160 -31.28 -28.05 -27.04
C SER A 160 -30.31 -29.23 -26.87
N SER A 161 -30.76 -30.19 -26.05
CA SER A 161 -31.06 -31.58 -26.42
C SER A 161 -30.03 -32.46 -27.14
N ALA A 162 -29.85 -33.64 -26.53
CA ALA A 162 -29.70 -34.99 -27.11
C ALA A 162 -28.36 -35.72 -26.91
N SER A 163 -28.43 -36.72 -26.04
CA SER A 163 -27.82 -38.07 -26.09
C SER A 163 -26.62 -38.35 -27.01
N SER A 164 -25.55 -38.94 -26.45
CA SER A 164 -25.24 -40.39 -26.59
C SER A 164 -23.72 -40.70 -26.54
N LEU A 165 -23.40 -41.77 -25.81
CA LEU A 165 -22.29 -42.74 -25.94
C LEU A 165 -20.81 -42.36 -25.67
N ARG A 166 -20.34 -42.89 -24.53
CA ARG A 166 -19.10 -43.66 -24.27
C ARG A 166 -17.94 -43.55 -25.29
N SER A 167 -16.78 -43.11 -24.79
CA SER A 167 -15.49 -43.74 -25.09
C SER A 167 -14.47 -43.49 -23.98
N ASN A 168 -14.01 -44.57 -23.34
CA ASN A 168 -12.88 -44.56 -22.41
C ASN A 168 -11.59 -44.27 -23.19
N SER A 169 -10.76 -43.35 -22.68
CA SER A 169 -9.35 -43.20 -23.08
C SER A 169 -8.51 -42.91 -21.84
N PRO A 170 -7.45 -43.69 -21.56
CA PRO A 170 -6.58 -43.47 -20.42
C PRO A 170 -5.39 -42.55 -20.78
N ASN A 171 -4.88 -41.86 -19.76
CA ASN A 171 -3.55 -41.25 -19.71
C ASN A 171 -3.27 -40.04 -20.60
N ARG A 172 -3.94 -38.92 -20.33
CA ARG A 172 -3.36 -37.60 -20.59
C ARG A 172 -2.71 -37.09 -19.31
N ARG A 173 -1.37 -37.20 -19.24
CA ARG A 173 -0.52 -36.55 -18.22
C ARG A 173 -0.94 -35.09 -18.09
N ARG A 174 -1.74 -34.81 -17.07
CA ARG A 174 -2.16 -33.47 -16.68
C ARG A 174 -0.95 -32.86 -15.99
N SER A 175 -0.14 -32.14 -16.78
CA SER A 175 0.88 -31.24 -16.25
C SER A 175 0.15 -30.19 -15.42
N SER A 176 0.06 -30.46 -14.13
CA SER A 176 -0.33 -29.50 -13.11
C SER A 176 0.85 -28.55 -12.91
N ASN A 177 1.08 -27.67 -13.90
CA ASN A 177 1.54 -26.34 -13.59
C ASN A 177 0.40 -25.66 -12.84
N ALA A 178 0.23 -26.03 -11.57
CA ALA A 178 -0.51 -25.25 -10.61
C ALA A 178 0.26 -23.93 -10.48
N ARG A 179 -0.02 -23.01 -11.40
CA ARG A 179 0.35 -21.61 -11.28
C ARG A 179 -0.14 -21.20 -9.91
N ASN A 180 0.81 -20.97 -9.02
CA ASN A 180 0.61 -20.51 -7.67
C ASN A 180 -0.41 -19.35 -7.75
N PRO A 181 -1.64 -19.48 -7.26
CA PRO A 181 -2.66 -18.43 -7.35
C PRO A 181 -2.35 -17.26 -6.41
N GLN A 182 -1.14 -17.22 -5.84
CA GLN A 182 -0.67 -16.23 -4.90
C GLN A 182 0.13 -15.10 -5.54
N GLY A 183 0.13 -14.97 -6.88
CA GLY A 183 0.68 -13.79 -7.53
C GLY A 183 0.05 -12.55 -6.91
N ILE A 184 0.86 -11.74 -6.23
CA ILE A 184 0.43 -10.42 -5.75
C ILE A 184 -0.06 -9.67 -6.98
N SER A 185 -1.21 -8.99 -6.88
CA SER A 185 -1.75 -8.20 -7.98
C SER A 185 -0.91 -6.94 -8.15
N THR A 186 0.34 -7.08 -8.60
CA THR A 186 1.27 -5.99 -8.88
C THR A 186 0.66 -5.01 -9.87
N ASN A 187 -0.20 -5.48 -10.77
CA ASN A 187 -0.99 -4.64 -11.67
C ASN A 187 -1.70 -3.52 -10.93
N LEU A 188 -2.28 -3.81 -9.77
CA LEU A 188 -2.99 -2.83 -8.97
C LEU A 188 -2.05 -1.76 -8.42
N LEU A 189 -0.89 -2.16 -7.90
CA LEU A 189 0.13 -1.22 -7.43
C LEU A 189 0.61 -0.33 -8.58
N VAL A 190 0.89 -0.91 -9.75
CA VAL A 190 1.31 -0.15 -10.94
C VAL A 190 0.29 0.95 -11.29
N THR A 191 -1.02 0.65 -11.24
CA THR A 191 -2.07 1.64 -11.54
C THR A 191 -2.15 2.82 -10.57
N TYR A 192 -1.61 2.68 -9.35
CA TYR A 192 -1.43 3.83 -8.44
C TYR A 192 -0.23 4.69 -8.83
N LEU A 193 0.87 4.03 -9.22
CA LEU A 193 2.14 4.71 -9.42
C LEU A 193 2.24 5.39 -10.79
N LEU A 194 1.60 4.82 -11.81
CA LEU A 194 1.69 5.25 -13.20
C LEU A 194 0.30 5.49 -13.82
N PRO A 195 0.14 6.50 -14.69
CA PRO A 195 -1.06 6.67 -15.49
C PRO A 195 -1.30 5.47 -16.41
N LEU A 196 -2.57 5.19 -16.75
CA LEU A 196 -2.92 4.07 -17.62
C LEU A 196 -2.22 4.10 -19.00
N PRO A 197 -2.16 5.24 -19.73
CA PRO A 197 -1.46 5.28 -21.02
C PRO A 197 0.02 4.89 -20.91
N VAL A 198 0.66 5.20 -19.78
CA VAL A 198 2.06 4.81 -19.53
C VAL A 198 2.20 3.31 -19.31
N ILE A 199 1.19 2.66 -18.72
CA ILE A 199 1.17 1.21 -18.48
C ILE A 199 0.97 0.44 -19.79
N GLU A 200 0.20 1.00 -20.74
CA GLU A 200 -0.05 0.38 -22.05
C GLU A 200 1.23 0.20 -22.88
N GLU A 201 2.25 1.02 -22.64
CA GLU A 201 3.58 0.93 -23.28
C GLU A 201 4.50 -0.14 -22.67
N TYR A 202 4.08 -0.85 -21.61
CA TYR A 202 4.88 -1.89 -21.00
C TYR A 202 5.15 -3.06 -21.99
N PRO A 203 6.38 -3.58 -22.10
CA PRO A 203 7.55 -3.38 -21.24
C PRO A 203 8.59 -2.35 -21.74
N ALA A 204 8.25 -1.51 -22.72
CA ALA A 204 9.20 -0.59 -23.34
C ALA A 204 9.44 0.65 -22.46
N ALA A 205 10.35 0.56 -21.49
CA ALA A 205 10.60 1.62 -20.49
C ALA A 205 10.85 3.02 -21.08
N SER A 206 11.50 3.11 -22.26
CA SER A 206 11.70 4.38 -22.96
C SER A 206 10.38 4.97 -23.49
N ALA A 207 9.51 4.13 -24.07
CA ALA A 207 8.18 4.55 -24.52
C ALA A 207 7.32 4.96 -23.32
N MET A 208 7.32 4.17 -22.24
CA MET A 208 6.64 4.53 -20.99
C MET A 208 7.08 5.91 -20.47
N ALA A 209 8.38 6.20 -20.46
CA ALA A 209 8.89 7.50 -20.01
C ALA A 209 8.51 8.66 -20.95
N GLN A 210 8.48 8.43 -22.27
CA GLN A 210 8.01 9.40 -23.26
C GLN A 210 6.51 9.68 -23.06
N THR A 211 5.68 8.65 -23.02
CA THR A 211 4.24 8.78 -22.78
C THR A 211 3.94 9.44 -21.42
N MET A 212 4.74 9.16 -20.39
CA MET A 212 4.61 9.82 -19.09
C MET A 212 4.90 11.33 -19.18
N GLU A 213 5.89 11.71 -19.99
CA GLU A 213 6.20 13.11 -20.26
C GLU A 213 5.06 13.77 -21.04
N GLU A 214 4.56 13.13 -22.09
CA GLU A 214 3.48 13.67 -22.94
C GLU A 214 2.16 13.82 -22.20
N VAL A 215 1.78 12.83 -21.39
CA VAL A 215 0.45 12.75 -20.74
C VAL A 215 0.38 13.54 -19.44
N CYS A 216 1.48 13.68 -18.70
CA CYS A 216 1.46 14.36 -17.40
C CYS A 216 1.85 15.85 -17.52
N GLU A 217 0.93 16.73 -17.11
CA GLU A 217 1.22 18.14 -16.89
C GLU A 217 2.38 18.35 -15.89
N GLY A 218 3.03 19.52 -15.93
CA GLY A 218 4.20 19.84 -15.10
C GLY A 218 4.01 19.53 -13.62
N GLN A 219 2.92 20.01 -13.02
CA GLN A 219 2.66 19.78 -11.59
C GLN A 219 2.28 18.32 -11.28
N GLU A 220 1.56 17.64 -12.18
CA GLU A 220 1.20 16.23 -12.01
C GLU A 220 2.44 15.33 -12.05
N LEU A 221 3.34 15.57 -13.01
CA LEU A 221 4.61 14.86 -13.12
C LEU A 221 5.44 15.03 -11.84
N GLU A 222 5.58 16.26 -11.34
CA GLU A 222 6.33 16.54 -10.10
C GLU A 222 5.71 15.87 -8.86
N ARG A 223 4.37 15.86 -8.75
CA ARG A 223 3.68 15.13 -7.67
C ARG A 223 3.99 13.63 -7.72
N ARG A 224 3.94 13.02 -8.92
CA ARG A 224 4.24 11.59 -9.09
C ARG A 224 5.70 11.26 -8.82
N ILE A 225 6.63 12.09 -9.30
CA ILE A 225 8.07 11.95 -9.02
C ILE A 225 8.30 11.98 -7.51
N ARG A 226 7.77 12.99 -6.80
CA ARG A 226 7.93 13.10 -5.34
C ARG A 226 7.36 11.89 -4.61
N PHE A 227 6.16 11.46 -4.98
CA PHE A 227 5.51 10.30 -4.37
C PHE A 227 6.27 9.00 -4.64
N ASN A 228 6.61 8.70 -5.90
CA ASN A 228 7.32 7.48 -6.29
C ASN A 228 8.73 7.43 -5.68
N HIS A 229 9.43 8.56 -5.64
CA HIS A 229 10.71 8.67 -4.94
C HIS A 229 10.56 8.37 -3.44
N GLY A 230 9.59 8.99 -2.79
CA GLY A 230 9.30 8.78 -1.38
C GLY A 230 8.95 7.34 -1.05
N LEU A 231 8.08 6.72 -1.86
CA LEU A 231 7.76 5.30 -1.76
C LEU A 231 8.99 4.41 -1.94
N TRP A 232 9.84 4.69 -2.93
CA TRP A 232 11.09 3.95 -3.14
C TRP A 232 12.02 4.04 -1.93
N ARG A 233 12.17 5.23 -1.33
CA ARG A 233 12.94 5.40 -0.09
C ARG A 233 12.37 4.60 1.09
N ASN A 234 11.04 4.54 1.21
CA ASN A 234 10.40 3.71 2.23
C ASN A 234 10.59 2.21 1.97
N VAL A 235 10.53 1.76 0.70
CA VAL A 235 10.84 0.38 0.30
C VAL A 235 12.26 0.01 0.70
N LEU A 236 13.24 0.89 0.44
CA LEU A 236 14.62 0.66 0.88
C LEU A 236 14.76 0.65 2.40
N SER A 237 14.00 1.48 3.12
CA SER A 237 14.07 1.58 4.58
C SER A 237 13.45 0.40 5.32
N LEU A 238 12.33 -0.14 4.81
CA LEU A 238 11.58 -1.22 5.46
C LEU A 238 11.87 -2.60 4.87
N ALA A 239 12.40 -2.64 3.65
CA ALA A 239 12.77 -3.85 2.93
C ALA A 239 11.63 -4.89 2.93
N PRO A 240 10.51 -4.65 2.20
CA PRO A 240 9.47 -5.66 2.03
C PRO A 240 10.07 -6.92 1.39
N LYS A 241 9.64 -8.11 1.82
CA LYS A 241 10.18 -9.39 1.32
C LYS A 241 9.70 -9.77 -0.08
N HIS A 242 8.61 -9.16 -0.54
CA HIS A 242 8.02 -9.43 -1.85
C HIS A 242 8.76 -8.68 -2.95
N ILE A 243 9.47 -9.44 -3.78
CA ILE A 243 10.30 -8.88 -4.86
C ILE A 243 9.46 -8.13 -5.89
N GLU A 244 8.22 -8.55 -6.14
CA GLU A 244 7.38 -7.92 -7.14
C GLU A 244 6.97 -6.49 -6.74
N ILE A 245 6.85 -6.21 -5.44
CA ILE A 245 6.60 -4.85 -4.92
C ILE A 245 7.84 -3.99 -5.15
N ILE A 246 9.03 -4.52 -4.82
CA ILE A 246 10.31 -3.83 -5.01
C ILE A 246 10.50 -3.46 -6.48
N ASP A 247 10.30 -4.41 -7.39
CA ASP A 247 10.50 -4.23 -8.82
C ASP A 247 9.48 -3.25 -9.41
N THR A 248 8.22 -3.34 -8.99
CA THR A 248 7.16 -2.42 -9.43
C THR A 248 7.47 -0.97 -9.02
N VAL A 249 7.83 -0.74 -7.76
CA VAL A 249 8.14 0.61 -7.26
C VAL A 249 9.41 1.15 -7.93
N ARG A 250 10.44 0.31 -8.09
CA ARG A 250 11.68 0.68 -8.78
C ARG A 250 11.43 1.08 -10.23
N MET A 251 10.64 0.29 -10.95
CA MET A 251 10.26 0.58 -12.33
C MET A 251 9.53 1.92 -12.42
N ALA A 252 8.51 2.14 -11.58
CA ALA A 252 7.76 3.39 -11.58
C ALA A 252 8.64 4.61 -11.25
N TRP A 253 9.57 4.47 -10.30
CA TRP A 253 10.56 5.50 -10.00
C TRP A 253 11.47 5.79 -11.22
N ASN A 254 12.00 4.76 -11.87
CA ASN A 254 12.85 4.93 -13.05
C ASN A 254 12.11 5.64 -14.18
N ILE A 255 10.88 5.23 -14.50
CA ILE A 255 10.04 5.84 -15.54
C ILE A 255 9.78 7.32 -15.24
N THR A 256 9.35 7.63 -14.01
CA THR A 256 9.03 9.02 -13.63
C THR A 256 10.27 9.92 -13.59
N SER A 257 11.42 9.39 -13.17
CA SER A 257 12.69 10.14 -13.20
C SER A 257 13.21 10.38 -14.62
N GLU A 258 13.06 9.41 -15.55
CA GLU A 258 13.45 9.61 -16.95
C GLU A 258 12.53 10.57 -17.68
N ALA A 259 11.22 10.51 -17.43
CA ALA A 259 10.26 11.49 -17.95
C ALA A 259 10.64 12.93 -17.57
N ARG A 260 11.12 13.15 -16.33
CA ARG A 260 11.66 14.45 -15.89
C ARG A 260 12.84 14.89 -16.74
N ARG A 261 13.80 13.99 -16.99
CA ARG A 261 14.99 14.28 -17.80
C ARG A 261 14.64 14.61 -19.25
N ILE A 262 13.69 13.89 -19.84
CA ILE A 262 13.20 14.19 -21.20
C ILE A 262 12.67 15.62 -21.25
N ARG A 263 11.83 16.00 -20.28
CA ARG A 263 11.27 17.35 -20.17
C ARG A 263 12.32 18.43 -19.96
N GLU A 264 13.33 18.19 -19.12
CA GLU A 264 14.46 19.10 -18.91
C GLU A 264 15.22 19.34 -20.24
N ARG A 265 15.53 18.27 -21.00
CA ARG A 265 16.19 18.39 -22.31
C ARG A 265 15.35 19.17 -23.33
N LEU A 266 14.02 18.97 -23.35
CA LEU A 266 13.13 19.71 -24.27
C LEU A 266 13.08 21.20 -23.95
N LYS A 267 13.13 21.58 -22.66
CA LYS A 267 13.22 22.99 -22.25
C LYS A 267 14.52 23.63 -22.72
N ASP A 268 15.65 22.93 -22.61
CA ASP A 268 16.95 23.44 -23.05
C ASP A 268 16.99 23.69 -24.56
N VAL A 269 16.32 22.85 -25.35
CA VAL A 269 16.23 23.02 -26.82
C VAL A 269 15.28 24.16 -27.19
N GLY A 270 14.14 24.29 -26.51
CA GLY A 270 13.14 25.33 -26.79
C GLY A 270 13.56 26.75 -26.38
N PHE A 271 14.55 26.90 -25.49
CA PHE A 271 15.12 28.20 -25.12
C PHE A 271 16.09 28.78 -26.16
N LEU A 272 16.44 28.02 -27.20
CA LEU A 272 17.33 28.44 -28.29
C LEU A 272 16.58 28.91 -29.55
N SER A 273 15.25 29.00 -29.49
CA SER A 273 14.35 29.42 -30.58
C SER A 273 13.50 30.61 -30.19
#